data_AF-A0A371DXX1-F1
#
_entry.id   AF-A0A371DXX1-F1
#
_cell.length_a   1.000
_cell.length_b   1.000
_cell.length_c   1.000
_cell.angle_alpha   90.00
_cell.angle_beta   90.00
_cell.angle_gamma   90.00
#
_symmetry.space_group_name_H-M   'P 1'
#
loop_
_entity.id
_entity.type
_entity.pdbx_description
1 polymer ?
#
loop_
_entity_poly.entity_id
_entity_poly.type
_entity_poly.pdbx_seq_one_letter_code
_entity_poly.pdbx_strand_id
1 'polypeptide(L)'
;MLFLSHEHHHWFYVWIPLVGAFMWFATLWALLITWLAQGRPKYVSQDGKIAYISDVGADILKPLFIVGCAITGVSFFLALTIERWLRHSGRLLPTMRKRERVFSSLAILSSFIGACGLILLSIFDTKRHTSLHRVFLLVFIVGVGLSAIFTIVEYRWISRDFVEIRKLHASYLAKGIIAGILILLAIVFAVLLFTATDAGAVVEWTIAFGFTFYLLTFFWDLRMSKGVHRGELSRPRILAMKQNGQNVTAIREANEAGGGDLPAGMNQPAQGYPHGAVGSNGHANGGNGYATYGQGYPTSTHPAHGGAANVASDGYAR
;
A
#
# COMPACT_ATOMS: atom_id res chain seq x y z
N MET A 1 -31.42 -3.67 -16.71
CA MET A 1 -29.99 -3.30 -16.67
C MET A 1 -29.72 -2.63 -15.34
N LEU A 2 -29.15 -3.36 -14.39
CA LEU A 2 -28.73 -2.82 -13.09
C LEU A 2 -27.44 -2.02 -13.30
N PHE A 3 -27.56 -0.69 -13.13
CA PHE A 3 -26.42 0.21 -13.03
C PHE A 3 -25.67 -0.09 -11.73
N LEU A 4 -24.70 -0.99 -11.79
CA LEU A 4 -23.66 -1.07 -10.77
C LEU A 4 -22.83 0.21 -10.89
N SER A 5 -22.94 1.07 -9.88
CA SER A 5 -22.14 2.29 -9.75
C SER A 5 -20.65 1.94 -9.80
N HIS A 6 -19.92 2.66 -10.64
CA HIS A 6 -18.52 2.41 -10.99
C HIS A 6 -17.52 2.72 -9.84
N GLU A 7 -17.99 2.93 -8.61
CA GLU A 7 -17.18 3.34 -7.45
C GLU A 7 -16.59 2.18 -6.63
N HIS A 8 -17.21 1.00 -6.62
CA HIS A 8 -16.82 -0.08 -5.69
C HIS A 8 -15.72 -1.03 -6.19
N HIS A 9 -15.23 -0.89 -7.43
CA HIS A 9 -14.26 -1.83 -8.00
C HIS A 9 -12.84 -1.75 -7.37
N HIS A 10 -12.59 -0.74 -6.53
CA HIS A 10 -11.29 -0.45 -5.92
C HIS A 10 -11.09 -1.11 -4.54
N TRP A 11 -11.98 -2.01 -4.11
CA TRP A 11 -12.00 -2.55 -2.74
C TRP A 11 -11.46 -3.98 -2.61
N PHE A 12 -11.52 -4.78 -3.67
CA PHE A 12 -11.24 -6.22 -3.58
C PHE A 12 -9.78 -6.53 -3.19
N TYR A 13 -8.83 -5.75 -3.72
CA TYR A 13 -7.41 -6.01 -3.50
C TYR A 13 -6.97 -5.77 -2.05
N VAL A 14 -7.69 -4.96 -1.27
CA VAL A 14 -7.37 -4.71 0.15
C VAL A 14 -7.64 -5.98 0.98
N TRP A 15 -8.61 -6.80 0.59
CA TRP A 15 -8.98 -8.01 1.32
C TRP A 15 -8.00 -9.16 1.16
N ILE A 16 -7.18 -9.16 0.12
CA ILE A 16 -6.24 -10.25 -0.20
C ILE A 16 -5.30 -10.59 0.97
N PRO A 17 -4.49 -9.64 1.51
CA PRO A 17 -3.64 -9.93 2.66
C PRO A 17 -4.42 -10.28 3.92
N LEU A 18 -5.66 -9.79 4.08
CA LEU A 18 -6.50 -10.12 5.24
C LEU A 18 -6.98 -11.58 5.18
N VAL A 19 -7.43 -12.04 4.01
CA VAL A 19 -7.80 -13.43 3.78
C VAL A 19 -6.60 -14.35 4.00
N GLY A 20 -5.43 -13.97 3.48
CA GLY A 20 -4.19 -14.71 3.72
C GLY A 20 -3.84 -14.82 5.21
N ALA A 21 -3.86 -13.70 5.93
CA ALA A 21 -3.59 -13.68 7.37
C ALA A 21 -4.61 -14.50 8.17
N PHE A 22 -5.89 -14.35 7.87
CA PHE A 22 -6.96 -15.11 8.53
C PHE A 22 -6.82 -16.61 8.28
N MET A 23 -6.57 -17.02 7.03
CA MET A 23 -6.42 -18.43 6.66
C MET A 23 -5.21 -19.06 7.36
N TRP A 24 -4.08 -18.36 7.38
CA TRP A 24 -2.88 -18.80 8.10
C TRP A 24 -3.16 -18.98 9.59
N PHE A 25 -3.74 -17.96 10.23
CA PHE A 25 -4.06 -17.97 11.65
C PHE A 25 -5.05 -19.08 12.02
N ALA A 26 -6.11 -19.25 11.21
CA ALA A 26 -7.09 -20.32 11.40
C ALA A 26 -6.46 -21.72 11.27
N THR A 27 -5.56 -21.90 10.30
CA THR A 27 -4.81 -23.14 10.12
C THR A 27 -3.95 -23.44 11.35
N LEU A 28 -3.20 -22.47 11.85
CA LEU A 28 -2.38 -22.64 13.05
C LEU A 28 -3.21 -22.98 14.29
N TRP A 29 -4.32 -22.28 14.50
CA TRP A 29 -5.22 -22.59 15.61
C TRP A 29 -5.84 -23.98 15.50
N ALA A 30 -6.27 -24.39 14.31
CA ALA A 30 -6.81 -25.72 14.09
C ALA A 30 -5.77 -26.82 14.40
N LEU A 31 -4.52 -26.65 13.94
CA LEU A 31 -3.42 -27.57 14.24
C LEU A 31 -3.14 -27.61 15.75
N LEU A 32 -3.02 -26.45 16.40
CA LEU A 32 -2.69 -26.35 17.83
C LEU A 32 -3.80 -26.93 18.71
N ILE A 33 -5.06 -26.55 18.46
CA ILE A 33 -6.22 -27.06 19.21
C ILE A 33 -6.32 -28.57 19.06
N THR A 34 -6.18 -29.10 17.84
CA THR A 34 -6.30 -30.55 17.62
C THR A 34 -5.22 -31.31 18.38
N TRP A 35 -3.97 -30.84 18.33
CA TRP A 35 -2.88 -31.47 19.07
C TRP A 35 -3.10 -31.44 20.58
N LEU A 36 -3.58 -30.31 21.13
CA LEU A 36 -3.88 -30.17 22.55
C LEU A 36 -5.10 -31.02 22.97
N ALA A 37 -6.16 -31.04 22.19
CA ALA A 37 -7.39 -31.78 22.46
C ALA A 37 -7.17 -33.30 22.43
N GLN A 38 -6.21 -33.78 21.63
CA GLN A 38 -5.80 -35.18 21.59
C GLN A 38 -4.85 -35.58 22.75
N GLY A 39 -4.55 -34.66 23.67
CA GLY A 39 -3.66 -34.94 24.81
C GLY A 39 -2.17 -34.91 24.45
N ARG A 40 -1.78 -34.14 23.43
CA ARG A 40 -0.39 -33.98 22.95
C ARG A 40 0.25 -35.31 22.51
N PRO A 41 -0.32 -35.99 21.49
CA PRO A 41 0.28 -37.20 20.95
C PRO A 41 1.70 -36.91 20.44
N LYS A 42 2.59 -37.90 20.60
CA LYS A 42 3.93 -37.88 20.00
C LYS A 42 3.87 -38.47 18.59
N TYR A 43 4.15 -37.65 17.57
CA TYR A 43 4.13 -38.08 16.18
C TYR A 43 5.41 -38.85 15.80
N VAL A 44 5.34 -39.66 14.74
CA VAL A 44 6.49 -40.44 14.23
C VAL A 44 7.61 -39.53 13.70
N SER A 45 7.25 -38.36 13.17
CA SER A 45 8.20 -37.35 12.70
C SER A 45 8.77 -36.45 13.80
N GLN A 46 8.25 -36.59 15.03
CA GLN A 46 8.58 -35.73 16.17
C GLN A 46 9.66 -36.38 17.05
N ASP A 47 10.80 -35.71 17.19
CA ASP A 47 11.88 -36.15 18.08
C ASP A 47 11.62 -35.76 19.55
N GLY A 48 11.19 -34.51 19.78
CA GLY A 48 10.98 -33.90 21.09
C GLY A 48 9.67 -34.28 21.80
N LYS A 49 9.37 -33.60 22.91
CA LYS A 49 8.09 -33.62 23.63
C LYS A 49 7.05 -32.67 23.03
N ILE A 50 7.51 -31.56 22.45
CA ILE A 50 6.64 -30.56 21.80
C ILE A 50 6.63 -30.83 20.29
N ALA A 51 5.44 -30.93 19.70
CA ALA A 51 5.27 -31.13 18.28
C ALA A 51 5.57 -29.84 17.50
N TYR A 52 6.33 -29.96 16.41
CA TYR A 52 6.44 -28.90 15.41
C TYR A 52 5.09 -28.74 14.70
N ILE A 53 4.83 -27.56 14.13
CA ILE A 53 3.66 -27.32 13.26
C ILE A 53 3.68 -28.33 12.12
N SER A 54 4.86 -28.57 11.56
CA SER A 54 5.07 -29.54 10.49
C SER A 54 4.75 -30.97 10.89
N ASP A 55 4.94 -31.36 12.16
CA ASP A 55 4.57 -32.70 12.66
C ASP A 55 3.06 -32.90 12.65
N VAL A 56 2.32 -31.95 13.23
CA VAL A 56 0.85 -31.98 13.25
C VAL A 56 0.30 -31.89 11.83
N GLY A 57 0.88 -31.02 11.01
CA GLY A 57 0.52 -30.79 9.61
C GLY A 57 0.89 -31.94 8.68
N ALA A 58 1.71 -32.91 9.10
CA ALA A 58 2.05 -34.09 8.30
C ALA A 58 1.10 -35.27 8.55
N ASP A 59 0.20 -35.18 9.54
CA ASP A 59 -0.70 -36.27 9.90
C ASP A 59 -2.12 -36.05 9.35
N ILE A 60 -3.17 -36.32 10.13
CA ILE A 60 -4.57 -36.25 9.64
C ILE A 60 -4.95 -34.86 9.10
N LEU A 61 -4.29 -33.79 9.55
CA LEU A 61 -4.54 -32.41 9.15
C LEU A 61 -3.73 -31.95 7.93
N LYS A 62 -3.03 -32.86 7.24
CA LYS A 62 -2.26 -32.51 6.04
C LYS A 62 -3.06 -31.78 4.94
N PRO A 63 -4.30 -32.20 4.58
CA PRO A 63 -5.08 -31.47 3.59
C PRO A 63 -5.36 -30.02 4.01
N LEU A 64 -5.68 -29.80 5.29
CA LEU A 64 -5.90 -28.48 5.86
C LEU A 64 -4.63 -27.63 5.78
N PHE A 65 -3.48 -28.21 6.15
CA PHE A 65 -2.19 -27.53 6.12
C PHE A 65 -1.80 -27.11 4.69
N ILE A 66 -2.00 -27.98 3.69
CA ILE A 66 -1.72 -27.66 2.28
C ILE A 66 -2.59 -26.50 1.78
N VAL A 67 -3.90 -26.55 2.05
CA VAL A 67 -4.83 -25.48 1.64
C VAL A 67 -4.47 -24.16 2.33
N GLY A 68 -4.18 -24.21 3.63
CA GLY A 68 -3.74 -23.05 4.42
C GLY A 68 -2.48 -22.42 3.86
N CYS A 69 -1.45 -23.23 3.57
CA CYS A 69 -0.19 -22.78 2.97
C CYS A 69 -0.39 -22.19 1.57
N ALA A 70 -1.22 -22.80 0.72
CA ALA A 70 -1.49 -22.32 -0.64
C ALA A 70 -2.17 -20.95 -0.66
N ILE A 71 -3.24 -20.79 0.11
CA ILE A 71 -3.96 -19.52 0.18
C ILE A 71 -3.07 -18.43 0.78
N THR A 72 -2.32 -18.76 1.84
CA THR A 72 -1.41 -17.82 2.50
C THR A 72 -0.28 -17.38 1.59
N GLY A 73 0.39 -18.33 0.92
CA GLY A 73 1.51 -18.06 0.02
C GLY A 73 1.10 -17.19 -1.17
N VAL A 74 -0.01 -17.53 -1.83
CA VAL A 74 -0.55 -16.73 -2.94
C VAL A 74 -0.95 -15.34 -2.47
N SER A 75 -1.64 -15.23 -1.32
CA SER A 75 -2.05 -13.94 -0.77
C SER A 75 -0.85 -13.05 -0.42
N PHE A 76 0.22 -13.63 0.13
CA PHE A 76 1.46 -12.91 0.44
C PHE A 76 2.13 -12.36 -0.83
N PHE A 77 2.30 -13.20 -1.86
CA PHE A 77 2.87 -12.77 -3.13
C PHE A 77 2.02 -11.65 -3.77
N LEU A 78 0.71 -11.84 -3.87
CA LEU A 78 -0.22 -10.86 -4.44
C LEU A 78 -0.20 -9.54 -3.67
N ALA A 79 -0.10 -9.58 -2.33
CA ALA A 79 -0.04 -8.38 -1.51
C ALA A 79 1.13 -7.47 -1.91
N LEU A 80 2.33 -8.03 -2.11
CA LEU A 80 3.49 -7.26 -2.60
C LEU A 80 3.32 -6.78 -4.05
N THR A 81 2.77 -7.62 -4.94
CA THR A 81 2.53 -7.22 -6.33
C THR A 81 1.55 -6.06 -6.42
N ILE A 82 0.46 -6.09 -5.64
CA ILE A 82 -0.56 -5.05 -5.60
C ILE A 82 0.00 -3.78 -4.96
N GLU A 83 0.74 -3.90 -3.85
CA GLU A 83 1.40 -2.76 -3.22
C GLU A 83 2.30 -2.03 -4.22
N ARG A 84 3.09 -2.79 -5.00
CA ARG A 84 3.93 -2.23 -6.06
C ARG A 84 3.13 -1.56 -7.16
N TRP A 85 2.04 -2.20 -7.61
CA TRP A 85 1.16 -1.64 -8.63
C TRP A 85 0.50 -0.33 -8.18
N LEU A 86 0.07 -0.24 -6.91
CA LEU A 86 -0.52 0.97 -6.33
C LEU A 86 0.51 2.10 -6.16
N ARG A 87 1.75 1.78 -5.76
CA ARG A 87 2.86 2.75 -5.74
C ARG A 87 3.17 3.27 -7.14
N HIS A 88 3.18 2.40 -8.15
CA HIS A 88 3.40 2.80 -9.53
C HIS A 88 2.24 3.64 -10.09
N SER A 89 1.01 3.36 -9.69
CA SER A 89 -0.18 4.09 -10.12
C SER A 89 -0.38 5.44 -9.42
N GLY A 90 0.50 5.79 -8.47
CA GLY A 90 0.38 7.02 -7.67
C GLY A 90 -0.81 7.02 -6.72
N ARG A 91 -1.29 5.82 -6.30
CA ARG A 91 -2.30 5.65 -5.24
C ARG A 91 -1.66 5.36 -3.88
N LEU A 92 -0.39 4.97 -3.88
CA LEU A 92 0.52 4.99 -2.73
C LEU A 92 1.73 5.85 -3.09
N LEU A 93 2.53 6.24 -2.10
CA LEU A 93 3.70 7.09 -2.33
C LEU A 93 4.63 6.47 -3.38
N PRO A 94 4.87 7.17 -4.50
CA PRO A 94 5.57 6.62 -5.63
C PRO A 94 7.06 6.51 -5.34
N THR A 95 7.68 5.47 -5.88
CA THR A 95 9.13 5.32 -5.82
C THR A 95 9.82 6.41 -6.64
N MET A 96 10.71 7.17 -6.00
CA MET A 96 11.40 8.33 -6.55
C MET A 96 12.61 7.94 -7.42
N ARG A 97 13.27 6.82 -7.12
CA ARG A 97 14.58 6.46 -7.71
C ARG A 97 14.58 5.08 -8.39
N LYS A 98 15.48 4.88 -9.37
CA LYS A 98 15.70 3.59 -10.04
C LYS A 98 16.04 2.46 -9.04
N ARG A 99 16.75 2.79 -7.95
CA ARG A 99 17.16 1.82 -6.92
C ARG A 99 15.96 1.24 -6.16
N GLU A 100 14.99 2.08 -5.80
CA GLU A 100 13.75 1.63 -5.13
C GLU A 100 12.97 0.66 -6.02
N ARG A 101 12.91 0.91 -7.34
CA ARG A 101 12.31 -0.02 -8.30
C ARG A 101 12.99 -1.39 -8.30
N VAL A 102 14.33 -1.43 -8.20
CA VAL A 102 15.06 -2.70 -8.12
C VAL A 102 14.73 -3.45 -6.83
N PHE A 103 14.74 -2.77 -5.68
CA PHE A 103 14.41 -3.38 -4.40
C PHE A 103 12.98 -3.91 -4.36
N SER A 104 11.99 -3.18 -4.89
CA SER A 104 10.62 -3.72 -4.95
C SER A 104 10.53 -4.94 -5.86
N SER A 105 11.21 -4.95 -7.01
CA SER A 105 11.22 -6.12 -7.90
C SER A 105 11.86 -7.34 -7.23
N LEU A 106 12.97 -7.14 -6.50
CA LEU A 106 13.61 -8.20 -5.73
C LEU A 106 12.73 -8.68 -4.57
N ALA A 107 11.98 -7.78 -3.94
CA ALA A 107 11.02 -8.15 -2.89
C ALA A 107 9.92 -9.06 -3.44
N ILE A 108 9.33 -8.70 -4.59
CA ILE A 108 8.29 -9.51 -5.27
C ILE A 108 8.84 -10.86 -5.72
N LEU A 109 10.05 -10.90 -6.30
CA LEU A 109 10.68 -12.16 -6.70
C LEU A 109 10.93 -13.06 -5.48
N SER A 110 11.43 -12.48 -4.39
CA SER A 110 11.70 -13.23 -3.16
C SER A 110 10.40 -13.72 -2.50
N SER A 111 9.32 -12.94 -2.54
CA SER A 111 8.02 -13.37 -2.02
C SER A 111 7.40 -14.48 -2.85
N PHE A 112 7.59 -14.47 -4.18
CA PHE A 112 7.20 -15.59 -5.05
C PHE A 112 7.94 -16.88 -4.68
N ILE A 113 9.26 -16.81 -4.54
CA ILE A 113 10.09 -17.95 -4.11
C ILE A 113 9.65 -18.45 -2.72
N GLY A 114 9.41 -17.53 -1.79
CA GLY A 114 8.90 -17.85 -0.45
C GLY A 114 7.52 -18.54 -0.48
N ALA A 115 6.60 -18.05 -1.31
CA ALA A 115 5.28 -18.65 -1.50
C ALA A 115 5.37 -20.08 -2.08
N CYS A 116 6.22 -20.29 -3.09
CA CYS A 116 6.51 -21.62 -3.61
C CYS A 116 7.10 -22.53 -2.52
N GLY A 117 8.04 -22.04 -1.71
CA GLY A 117 8.60 -22.77 -0.58
C GLY A 117 7.54 -23.20 0.43
N LEU A 118 6.62 -22.31 0.80
CA LEU A 118 5.52 -22.58 1.75
C LEU A 118 4.55 -23.65 1.22
N ILE A 119 4.25 -23.63 -0.07
CA ILE A 119 3.38 -24.63 -0.70
C ILE A 119 4.10 -25.97 -0.77
N LEU A 120 5.33 -25.99 -1.27
CA LEU A 120 6.09 -27.22 -1.47
C LEU A 120 6.41 -27.92 -0.13
N LEU A 121 6.75 -27.19 0.93
CA LEU A 121 6.97 -27.79 2.26
C LEU A 121 5.70 -28.45 2.83
N SER A 122 4.51 -27.96 2.46
CA SER A 122 3.24 -28.55 2.91
C SER A 122 2.91 -29.85 2.17
N ILE A 123 3.31 -29.96 0.90
CA ILE A 123 3.13 -31.15 0.06
C ILE A 123 4.15 -32.23 0.45
N PHE A 124 5.44 -31.85 0.45
CA PHE A 124 6.56 -32.69 0.87
C PHE A 124 6.71 -32.59 2.39
N ASP A 125 5.85 -33.33 3.08
CA ASP A 125 5.74 -33.29 4.54
C ASP A 125 6.96 -33.91 5.27
N THR A 126 7.06 -33.66 6.58
CA THR A 126 8.15 -34.16 7.43
C THR A 126 8.09 -35.68 7.68
N LYS A 127 6.93 -36.33 7.45
CA LYS A 127 6.72 -37.76 7.73
C LYS A 127 7.16 -38.68 6.58
N ARG A 128 7.11 -38.21 5.33
CA ARG A 128 7.47 -38.98 4.13
C ARG A 128 8.69 -38.42 3.40
N HIS A 129 8.91 -37.10 3.48
CA HIS A 129 9.92 -36.41 2.70
C HIS A 129 10.72 -35.40 3.54
N THR A 130 11.20 -35.82 4.72
CA THR A 130 11.88 -34.94 5.71
C THR A 130 12.98 -34.06 5.13
N SER A 131 13.84 -34.60 4.25
CA SER A 131 14.91 -33.81 3.62
C SER A 131 14.38 -32.73 2.69
N LEU A 132 13.36 -33.05 1.86
CA LEU A 132 12.72 -32.07 0.97
C LEU A 132 11.97 -31.02 1.79
N HIS A 133 11.26 -31.44 2.84
CA HIS A 133 10.57 -30.54 3.77
C HIS A 133 11.52 -29.48 4.33
N ARG A 134 12.69 -29.90 4.85
CA ARG A 134 13.69 -29.01 5.43
C ARG A 134 14.27 -28.04 4.38
N VAL A 135 14.50 -28.50 3.16
CA VAL A 135 14.95 -27.62 2.05
C VAL A 135 13.89 -26.58 1.71
N PHE A 136 12.62 -26.98 1.57
CA PHE A 136 11.55 -26.04 1.26
C PHE A 136 11.22 -25.09 2.42
N LEU A 137 11.39 -25.53 3.66
CA LEU A 137 11.35 -24.69 4.86
C LEU A 137 12.44 -23.60 4.81
N LEU A 138 13.66 -23.95 4.44
CA LEU A 138 14.74 -22.98 4.23
C LEU A 138 14.40 -21.99 3.10
N VAL A 139 13.91 -22.49 1.96
CA VAL A 139 13.49 -21.66 0.81
C VAL A 139 12.39 -20.68 1.22
N PHE A 140 11.41 -21.13 1.99
CA PHE A 140 10.34 -20.29 2.54
C PHE A 140 10.90 -19.19 3.44
N ILE A 141 11.70 -19.54 4.45
CA ILE A 141 12.26 -18.59 5.43
C ILE A 141 13.14 -17.55 4.72
N VAL A 142 14.03 -17.99 3.83
CA VAL A 142 14.93 -17.09 3.08
C VAL A 142 14.13 -16.22 2.12
N GLY A 143 13.16 -16.77 1.39
CA GLY A 143 12.32 -16.01 0.45
C GLY A 143 11.51 -14.91 1.15
N VAL A 144 10.82 -15.24 2.24
CA VAL A 144 10.08 -14.26 3.05
C VAL A 144 11.03 -13.25 3.71
N GLY A 145 12.15 -13.72 4.27
CA GLY A 145 13.15 -12.86 4.91
C GLY A 145 13.77 -11.85 3.95
N LEU A 146 14.21 -12.28 2.77
CA LEU A 146 14.74 -11.40 1.73
C LEU A 146 13.67 -10.42 1.22
N SER A 147 12.44 -10.89 1.02
CA SER A 147 11.31 -10.03 0.67
C SER A 147 11.11 -8.91 1.70
N ALA A 148 11.16 -9.26 2.99
CA ALA A 148 11.02 -8.32 4.08
C ALA A 148 12.19 -7.32 4.14
N ILE A 149 13.43 -7.79 4.01
CA ILE A 149 14.64 -6.95 3.99
C ILE A 149 14.54 -5.93 2.85
N PHE A 150 14.23 -6.37 1.63
CA PHE A 150 14.12 -5.46 0.49
C PHE A 150 12.98 -4.43 0.66
N THR A 151 11.85 -4.85 1.25
CA THR A 151 10.74 -3.93 1.59
C THR A 151 11.15 -2.88 2.63
N ILE A 152 11.87 -3.28 3.69
CA ILE A 152 12.35 -2.37 4.74
C ILE A 152 13.40 -1.40 4.18
N VAL A 153 14.31 -1.91 3.35
CA VAL A 153 15.38 -1.12 2.72
C VAL A 153 14.80 -0.09 1.75
N GLU A 154 13.80 -0.48 0.93
CA GLU A 154 13.04 0.45 0.09
C GLU A 154 12.42 1.56 0.96
N TYR A 155 11.74 1.20 2.04
CA TYR A 155 11.14 2.17 2.96
C TYR A 155 12.16 3.12 3.59
N ARG A 156 13.30 2.61 4.07
CA ARG A 156 14.34 3.42 4.72
C ARG A 156 14.88 4.52 3.81
N TRP A 157 14.92 4.27 2.50
CA TRP A 157 15.32 5.29 1.54
C TRP A 157 14.20 6.29 1.26
N ILE A 158 12.96 5.83 1.09
CA ILE A 158 11.80 6.72 0.88
C ILE A 158 11.58 7.65 2.09
N SER A 159 11.78 7.15 3.32
CA SER A 159 11.58 7.93 4.55
C SER A 159 12.55 9.10 4.71
N ARG A 160 13.71 9.09 4.03
CA ARG A 160 14.64 10.22 4.06
C ARG A 160 14.16 11.41 3.23
N ASP A 161 13.36 11.16 2.20
CA ASP A 161 12.91 12.21 1.27
C ASP A 161 11.58 12.87 1.74
N PHE A 162 10.83 12.25 2.68
CA PHE A 162 9.52 12.73 3.17
C PHE A 162 9.41 12.71 4.71
N VAL A 163 10.05 13.66 5.38
CA VAL A 163 10.07 13.79 6.86
C VAL A 163 8.69 14.17 7.46
N GLU A 164 7.76 14.67 6.66
CA GLU A 164 6.51 15.29 7.14
C GLU A 164 5.35 14.34 7.51
N ILE A 165 5.46 13.01 7.34
CA ILE A 165 4.30 12.11 7.52
C ILE A 165 4.45 11.15 8.73
N ARG A 166 4.13 11.67 9.92
CA ARG A 166 4.21 10.95 11.22
C ARG A 166 3.41 9.64 11.27
N LYS A 167 2.19 9.60 10.71
CA LYS A 167 1.34 8.38 10.69
C LYS A 167 1.87 7.30 9.74
N LEU A 168 2.53 7.71 8.66
CA LEU A 168 3.12 6.79 7.70
C LEU A 168 4.38 6.14 8.27
N HIS A 169 5.18 6.93 9.01
CA HIS A 169 6.31 6.41 9.75
C HIS A 169 5.92 5.31 10.74
N ALA A 170 4.79 5.45 11.42
CA ALA A 170 4.33 4.45 12.39
C ALA A 170 3.98 3.09 11.74
N SER A 171 3.28 3.08 10.61
CA SER A 171 2.87 1.82 9.96
C SER A 171 4.06 1.05 9.36
N TYR A 172 4.97 1.76 8.71
CA TYR A 172 6.20 1.14 8.20
C TYR A 172 7.20 0.78 9.29
N LEU A 173 7.26 1.54 10.40
CA LEU A 173 8.05 1.19 11.57
C LEU A 173 7.52 -0.11 12.21
N ALA A 174 6.20 -0.23 12.37
CA ALA A 174 5.58 -1.46 12.86
C ALA A 174 5.90 -2.66 11.96
N LYS A 175 5.77 -2.51 10.63
CA LYS A 175 6.17 -3.53 9.65
C LYS A 175 7.65 -3.91 9.80
N GLY A 176 8.53 -2.93 9.93
CA GLY A 176 9.97 -3.15 10.10
C GLY A 176 10.34 -3.85 11.40
N ILE A 177 9.69 -3.48 12.52
CA ILE A 177 9.90 -4.11 13.83
C ILE A 177 9.43 -5.57 13.79
N ILE A 178 8.22 -5.83 13.31
CA ILE A 178 7.67 -7.19 13.21
C ILE A 178 8.56 -8.07 12.33
N ALA A 179 8.93 -7.59 11.15
CA ALA A 179 9.84 -8.31 10.26
C ALA A 179 11.22 -8.56 10.88
N GLY A 180 11.79 -7.56 11.57
CA GLY A 180 13.06 -7.69 12.27
C GLY A 180 13.03 -8.76 13.37
N ILE A 181 11.98 -8.75 14.20
CA ILE A 181 11.76 -9.77 15.22
C ILE A 181 11.65 -11.17 14.59
N LEU A 182 10.88 -11.31 13.51
CA LEU A 182 10.73 -12.59 12.82
C LEU A 182 12.04 -13.11 12.22
N ILE A 183 12.85 -12.22 11.62
CA ILE A 183 14.17 -12.59 11.08
C ILE A 183 15.10 -13.06 12.21
N LEU A 184 15.13 -12.36 13.34
CA LEU A 184 15.93 -12.76 14.49
C LEU A 184 15.47 -14.11 15.05
N LEU A 185 14.16 -14.31 15.22
CA LEU A 185 13.61 -15.59 15.64
C LEU A 185 13.91 -16.71 14.64
N ALA A 186 13.89 -16.43 13.33
CA ALA A 186 14.24 -17.42 12.31
C ALA A 186 15.71 -17.86 12.37
N ILE A 187 16.62 -16.94 12.70
CA ILE A 187 18.04 -17.28 12.93
C ILE A 187 18.16 -18.18 14.18
N VAL A 188 17.47 -17.82 15.28
CA VAL A 188 17.43 -18.64 16.50
C VAL A 188 16.85 -20.02 16.19
N PHE A 189 15.76 -20.10 15.44
CA PHE A 189 15.13 -21.34 15.01
C PHE A 189 16.08 -22.24 14.22
N ALA A 190 16.86 -21.68 13.28
CA ALA A 190 17.81 -22.45 12.49
C ALA A 190 18.88 -23.14 13.36
N VAL A 191 19.29 -22.53 14.47
CA VAL A 191 20.22 -23.14 15.45
C VAL A 191 19.51 -24.16 16.33
N LEU A 192 18.32 -23.82 16.84
CA LEU A 192 17.57 -24.70 17.75
C LEU A 192 17.12 -26.00 17.08
N LEU A 193 16.89 -25.99 15.77
CA LEU A 193 16.51 -27.16 14.98
C LEU A 193 17.49 -28.33 15.15
N PHE A 194 18.77 -28.05 15.43
CA PHE A 194 19.82 -29.06 15.59
C PHE A 194 20.32 -29.23 17.04
N THR A 195 19.97 -28.33 17.95
CA THR A 195 20.53 -28.30 19.30
C THR A 195 19.50 -28.56 20.40
N ALA A 196 18.25 -28.11 20.23
CA ALA A 196 17.22 -28.22 21.25
C ALA A 196 15.83 -28.31 20.60
N THR A 197 15.39 -29.54 20.32
CA THR A 197 14.18 -29.82 19.55
C THR A 197 12.91 -29.25 20.17
N ASP A 198 12.73 -29.32 21.49
CA ASP A 198 11.57 -28.76 22.19
C ASP A 198 11.52 -27.23 22.09
N ALA A 199 12.66 -26.57 22.29
CA ALA A 199 12.75 -25.12 22.17
C ALA A 199 12.56 -24.66 20.71
N GLY A 200 13.09 -25.42 19.76
CA GLY A 200 12.89 -25.19 18.33
C GLY A 200 11.40 -25.25 17.94
N ALA A 201 10.64 -26.21 18.46
CA ALA A 201 9.20 -26.30 18.23
C ALA A 201 8.46 -25.06 18.76
N VAL A 202 8.76 -24.61 19.98
CA VAL A 202 8.16 -23.38 20.56
C VAL A 202 8.47 -22.15 19.71
N VAL A 203 9.72 -22.02 19.24
CA VAL A 203 10.11 -20.90 18.38
C VAL A 203 9.43 -20.99 17.01
N GLU A 204 9.24 -22.17 16.43
CA GLU A 204 8.48 -22.36 15.18
C GLU A 204 7.05 -21.84 15.31
N TRP A 205 6.34 -22.25 16.37
CA TRP A 205 4.99 -21.76 16.67
C TRP A 205 4.97 -20.24 16.83
N THR A 206 5.95 -19.69 17.54
CA THR A 206 6.08 -18.23 17.75
C THR A 206 6.28 -17.48 16.44
N ILE A 207 7.18 -17.96 15.57
CA ILE A 207 7.43 -17.38 14.24
C ILE A 207 6.17 -17.47 13.39
N ALA A 208 5.49 -18.62 13.38
CA ALA A 208 4.31 -18.84 12.57
C ALA A 208 3.16 -17.91 12.98
N PHE A 209 2.88 -17.76 14.27
CA PHE A 209 1.89 -16.78 14.74
C PHE A 209 2.35 -15.35 14.43
N GLY A 210 3.63 -15.05 14.64
CA GLY A 210 4.24 -13.76 14.29
C GLY A 210 4.08 -13.39 12.81
N PHE A 211 4.18 -14.37 11.90
CA PHE A 211 4.00 -14.19 10.46
C PHE A 211 2.58 -13.71 10.12
N THR A 212 1.56 -14.08 10.91
CA THR A 212 0.20 -13.52 10.78
C THR A 212 0.22 -12.00 10.91
N PHE A 213 0.88 -11.47 11.93
CA PHE A 213 0.97 -10.03 12.15
C PHE A 213 1.75 -9.34 11.04
N TYR A 214 2.77 -10.00 10.50
CA TYR A 214 3.48 -9.49 9.32
C TYR A 214 2.55 -9.38 8.11
N LEU A 215 1.73 -10.39 7.82
CA LEU A 215 0.72 -10.32 6.73
C LEU A 215 -0.29 -9.19 6.95
N LEU A 216 -0.75 -8.99 8.19
CA LEU A 216 -1.68 -7.90 8.54
C LEU A 216 -1.09 -6.50 8.27
N THR A 217 0.23 -6.33 8.32
CA THR A 217 0.84 -5.05 7.95
C THR A 217 0.60 -4.69 6.48
N PHE A 218 0.52 -5.66 5.58
CA PHE A 218 0.17 -5.41 4.18
C PHE A 218 -1.29 -5.02 4.01
N PHE A 219 -2.22 -5.60 4.79
CA PHE A 219 -3.60 -5.14 4.82
C PHE A 219 -3.68 -3.65 5.20
N TRP A 220 -2.92 -3.25 6.21
CA TRP A 220 -2.88 -1.86 6.65
C TRP A 220 -2.33 -0.92 5.57
N ASP A 221 -1.25 -1.32 4.90
CA ASP A 221 -0.66 -0.54 3.81
C ASP A 221 -1.61 -0.40 2.61
N LEU A 222 -2.30 -1.48 2.21
CA LEU A 222 -3.28 -1.43 1.12
C LEU A 222 -4.51 -0.61 1.51
N ARG A 223 -4.92 -0.63 2.77
CA ARG A 223 -6.02 0.20 3.29
C ARG A 223 -5.71 1.69 3.15
N MET A 224 -4.45 2.12 3.25
CA MET A 224 -4.06 3.52 3.05
C MET A 224 -4.27 4.01 1.60
N SER A 225 -4.47 3.12 0.64
CA SER A 225 -4.81 3.51 -0.75
C SER A 225 -6.30 3.81 -0.97
N LYS A 226 -7.14 3.67 0.07
CA LYS A 226 -8.58 3.96 0.01
C LYS A 226 -8.82 5.45 -0.18
N GLY A 227 -9.80 5.80 -1.01
CA GLY A 227 -10.15 7.18 -1.31
C GLY A 227 -9.10 7.96 -2.13
N VAL A 228 -7.99 7.32 -2.53
CA VAL A 228 -6.95 7.96 -3.34
C VAL A 228 -7.16 7.65 -4.82
N HIS A 229 -7.46 8.67 -5.62
CA HIS A 229 -7.59 8.54 -7.07
C HIS A 229 -6.24 8.35 -7.75
N ARG A 230 -6.26 7.75 -8.95
CA ARG A 230 -5.05 7.45 -9.71
C ARG A 230 -4.27 8.74 -10.01
N GLY A 231 -2.99 8.76 -9.67
CA GLY A 231 -2.12 9.91 -9.90
C GLY A 231 -2.23 11.04 -8.87
N GLU A 232 -3.06 10.93 -7.84
CA GLU A 232 -3.13 11.95 -6.77
C GLU A 232 -1.82 12.09 -6.01
N LEU A 233 -1.17 10.96 -5.70
CA LEU A 233 0.15 10.94 -5.08
C LEU A 233 1.24 10.86 -6.15
N SER A 234 0.99 11.27 -7.40
CA SER A 234 2.02 11.25 -8.44
C SER A 234 3.12 12.27 -8.13
N ARG A 235 4.35 11.93 -8.56
CA ARG A 235 5.55 12.75 -8.33
C ARG A 235 5.39 14.22 -8.77
N PRO A 236 4.89 14.53 -9.99
CA PRO A 236 4.74 15.92 -10.41
C PRO A 236 3.78 16.71 -9.50
N ARG A 237 2.70 16.06 -9.06
CA ARG A 237 1.68 16.68 -8.22
C ARG A 237 2.17 16.92 -6.79
N ILE A 238 2.89 15.97 -6.19
CA ILE A 238 3.50 16.16 -4.85
C ILE A 238 4.53 17.29 -4.87
N LEU A 239 5.35 17.38 -5.92
CA LEU A 239 6.32 18.47 -6.07
C LEU A 239 5.64 19.83 -6.26
N ALA A 240 4.57 19.89 -7.06
CA ALA A 240 3.76 21.10 -7.23
C ALA A 240 3.06 21.53 -5.92
N MET A 241 2.51 20.57 -5.16
CA MET A 241 1.90 20.85 -3.85
C MET A 241 2.93 21.41 -2.86
N LYS A 242 4.14 20.82 -2.83
CA LYS A 242 5.24 21.30 -1.97
C LYS A 242 5.70 22.71 -2.37
N GLN A 243 5.76 23.00 -3.68
CA GLN A 243 6.09 24.34 -4.19
C GLN A 243 5.01 25.38 -3.85
N ASN A 244 3.74 24.96 -3.83
CA ASN A 244 2.61 25.82 -3.46
C ASN A 244 2.38 25.92 -1.93
N GLY A 245 3.29 25.37 -1.10
CA GLY A 245 3.14 25.39 0.36
C GLY A 245 1.96 24.57 0.90
N GLN A 246 1.37 23.68 0.09
CA GLN A 246 0.25 22.84 0.48
C GLN A 246 0.72 21.61 1.25
N ASN A 247 0.09 21.35 2.39
CA ASN A 247 0.44 20.24 3.26
C ASN A 247 -0.22 18.95 2.74
N VAL A 248 0.58 18.08 2.12
CA VAL A 248 0.15 16.78 1.54
C VAL A 248 -0.53 15.88 2.59
N THR A 249 -0.23 16.11 3.88
CA THR A 249 -0.82 15.42 5.03
C THR A 249 -2.31 15.69 5.21
N ALA A 250 -2.75 16.94 5.07
CA ALA A 250 -4.15 17.34 5.30
C ALA A 250 -5.11 16.71 4.28
N ILE A 251 -4.70 16.63 3.01
CA ILE A 251 -5.48 15.99 1.94
C ILE A 251 -5.64 14.50 2.22
N ARG A 252 -4.60 13.86 2.76
CA ARG A 252 -4.63 12.43 3.06
C ARG A 252 -5.49 12.09 4.28
N GLU A 253 -5.46 12.93 5.31
CA GLU A 253 -6.35 12.78 6.47
C GLU A 253 -7.83 12.97 6.06
N ALA A 254 -8.13 13.87 5.13
CA ALA A 254 -9.46 14.03 4.56
C ALA A 254 -9.91 12.79 3.77
N ASN A 255 -9.04 12.23 2.91
CA ASN A 255 -9.33 11.03 2.10
C ASN A 255 -9.49 9.77 2.98
N GLU A 256 -8.77 9.66 4.09
CA GLU A 256 -8.89 8.55 5.06
C GLU A 256 -10.17 8.64 5.92
N ALA A 257 -10.73 9.84 6.13
CA ALA A 257 -11.97 10.08 6.91
C ALA A 257 -13.27 9.83 6.12
N GLY A 258 -13.19 9.49 4.84
CA GLY A 258 -14.37 9.26 3.98
C GLY A 258 -15.02 10.55 3.46
N GLY A 259 -14.37 11.71 3.63
CA GLY A 259 -14.81 12.97 3.04
C GLY A 259 -14.24 13.12 1.63
N GLY A 260 -15.02 12.77 0.62
CA GLY A 260 -14.67 12.99 -0.80
C GLY A 260 -14.66 14.47 -1.23
N ASP A 261 -15.01 15.39 -0.34
CA ASP A 261 -15.08 16.81 -0.65
C ASP A 261 -13.74 17.50 -0.36
N LEU A 262 -12.92 17.57 -1.40
CA LEU A 262 -11.82 18.53 -1.47
C LEU A 262 -12.38 19.95 -1.29
N PRO A 263 -11.65 20.87 -0.62
CA PRO A 263 -12.03 22.28 -0.57
C PRO A 263 -12.25 22.83 -1.99
N ALA A 264 -13.28 23.65 -2.18
CA ALA A 264 -13.84 24.12 -3.45
C ALA A 264 -12.88 24.84 -4.44
N GLY A 265 -11.57 24.87 -4.18
CA GLY A 265 -10.53 25.40 -5.08
C GLY A 265 -9.79 24.35 -5.93
N MET A 266 -10.08 23.04 -5.79
CA MET A 266 -9.34 21.97 -6.49
C MET A 266 -10.04 21.36 -7.72
N ASN A 267 -11.28 21.76 -8.02
CA ASN A 267 -12.04 21.32 -9.20
C ASN A 267 -11.74 22.16 -10.45
N GLN A 268 -10.46 22.47 -10.72
CA GLN A 268 -10.06 22.91 -12.05
C GLN A 268 -9.26 21.78 -12.72
N PRO A 269 -9.73 21.23 -13.85
CA PRO A 269 -8.88 20.38 -14.67
C PRO A 269 -7.67 21.23 -15.06
N ALA A 270 -6.48 20.70 -14.79
CA ALA A 270 -5.22 21.34 -15.16
C ALA A 270 -5.29 21.70 -16.65
N GLN A 271 -5.44 22.99 -16.95
CA GLN A 271 -5.27 23.50 -18.29
C GLN A 271 -3.89 23.08 -18.77
N GLY A 272 -3.86 22.39 -19.92
CA GLY A 272 -2.66 21.81 -20.47
C GLY A 272 -1.56 22.86 -20.62
N TYR A 273 -0.39 22.58 -20.05
CA TYR A 273 0.81 23.36 -20.34
C TYR A 273 1.32 23.00 -21.75
N PRO A 274 1.55 23.98 -22.64
CA PRO A 274 2.03 23.71 -23.99
C PRO A 274 3.47 23.21 -23.97
N HIS A 275 3.71 22.18 -24.77
CA HIS A 275 5.03 21.69 -25.14
C HIS A 275 5.85 22.82 -25.79
N GLY A 276 7.06 23.08 -25.31
CA GLY A 276 7.96 24.05 -25.94
C GLY A 276 8.51 23.56 -27.27
N ALA A 277 8.67 24.46 -28.24
CA ALA A 277 9.94 24.71 -28.96
C ALA A 277 9.79 25.80 -30.05
N VAL A 278 10.91 26.51 -30.23
CA VAL A 278 11.38 27.29 -31.40
C VAL A 278 10.82 28.71 -31.58
N GLY A 279 11.74 29.67 -31.43
CA GLY A 279 11.52 31.07 -31.74
C GLY A 279 11.56 31.37 -33.24
N SER A 280 10.87 32.44 -33.63
CA SER A 280 11.15 33.20 -34.84
C SER A 280 10.54 34.60 -34.69
N ASN A 281 11.36 35.61 -34.99
CA ASN A 281 10.98 37.01 -35.12
C ASN A 281 9.89 37.20 -36.19
N GLY A 282 9.06 38.24 -36.03
CA GLY A 282 8.18 38.75 -37.07
C GLY A 282 7.45 40.02 -36.65
N HIS A 283 7.88 41.17 -37.17
CA HIS A 283 7.23 42.47 -37.04
C HIS A 283 6.02 42.61 -37.99
N ALA A 284 5.09 43.50 -37.60
CA ALA A 284 4.19 44.36 -38.41
C ALA A 284 3.19 43.73 -39.40
N ASN A 285 1.91 44.14 -39.32
CA ASN A 285 1.30 45.22 -40.13
C ASN A 285 -0.25 45.14 -40.07
N GLY A 286 -0.91 46.30 -40.21
CA GLY A 286 -2.36 46.45 -40.16
C GLY A 286 -3.10 46.08 -41.44
N GLY A 287 -4.44 46.19 -41.40
CA GLY A 287 -5.30 46.05 -42.58
C GLY A 287 -6.80 46.02 -42.26
N ASN A 288 -7.53 47.01 -42.81
CA ASN A 288 -8.97 47.27 -42.73
C ASN A 288 -9.88 46.18 -43.34
N GLY A 289 -11.19 46.22 -42.99
CA GLY A 289 -12.25 46.04 -44.01
C GLY A 289 -13.62 45.46 -43.61
N TYR A 290 -14.62 46.35 -43.49
CA TYR A 290 -16.02 46.29 -43.96
C TYR A 290 -17.12 45.34 -43.39
N ALA A 291 -18.02 45.98 -42.62
CA ALA A 291 -19.51 46.09 -42.66
C ALA A 291 -20.44 45.05 -43.35
N THR A 292 -21.62 44.80 -42.73
CA THR A 292 -23.00 45.00 -43.30
C THR A 292 -24.13 44.66 -42.27
N TYR A 293 -25.03 45.66 -42.02
CA TYR A 293 -26.48 45.74 -41.65
C TYR A 293 -27.24 44.58 -40.94
N GLY A 294 -28.27 44.74 -40.08
CA GLY A 294 -29.17 45.82 -39.58
C GLY A 294 -30.33 45.11 -38.80
N GLN A 295 -30.96 45.64 -37.74
CA GLN A 295 -32.22 46.44 -37.71
C GLN A 295 -32.86 46.31 -36.30
N GLY A 296 -33.54 47.36 -35.80
CA GLY A 296 -34.64 47.25 -34.81
C GLY A 296 -34.53 48.07 -33.49
N TYR A 297 -35.07 49.29 -33.49
CA TYR A 297 -35.59 50.04 -32.31
C TYR A 297 -37.05 50.46 -32.62
N PRO A 298 -37.90 50.78 -31.62
CA PRO A 298 -38.05 52.20 -31.26
C PRO A 298 -38.41 52.52 -29.78
N THR A 299 -37.76 53.59 -29.29
CA THR A 299 -38.24 54.76 -28.50
C THR A 299 -39.14 54.65 -27.25
N SER A 300 -38.71 55.36 -26.18
CA SER A 300 -39.60 56.20 -25.34
C SER A 300 -38.84 57.39 -24.70
N THR A 301 -39.23 58.58 -25.17
CA THR A 301 -39.23 59.98 -24.66
C THR A 301 -38.74 60.37 -23.24
N HIS A 302 -37.94 61.46 -23.20
CA HIS A 302 -37.62 62.44 -22.12
C HIS A 302 -38.88 63.32 -21.74
N PRO A 303 -38.90 64.34 -20.82
CA PRO A 303 -37.79 65.24 -20.37
C PRO A 303 -37.78 65.81 -18.90
N ALA A 304 -36.67 66.51 -18.60
CA ALA A 304 -36.57 67.84 -17.92
C ALA A 304 -36.39 68.06 -16.40
N HIS A 305 -35.59 69.12 -16.15
CA HIS A 305 -35.33 69.97 -14.97
C HIS A 305 -34.23 69.52 -13.98
N GLY A 306 -33.23 70.34 -13.60
CA GLY A 306 -32.91 71.75 -13.90
C GLY A 306 -32.22 72.42 -12.70
N GLY A 307 -31.03 73.01 -12.91
CA GLY A 307 -30.38 74.06 -12.09
C GLY A 307 -29.92 73.68 -10.67
N ALA A 308 -29.01 74.37 -9.98
CA ALA A 308 -28.06 75.43 -10.28
C ALA A 308 -27.10 75.51 -9.07
N ALA A 309 -25.98 76.21 -9.25
CA ALA A 309 -24.88 76.40 -8.31
C ALA A 309 -25.22 77.27 -7.07
N ASN A 310 -24.38 77.18 -6.02
CA ASN A 310 -23.85 78.24 -5.12
C ASN A 310 -23.13 77.52 -3.95
N VAL A 311 -21.80 77.56 -3.80
CA VAL A 311 -20.96 78.63 -3.21
C VAL A 311 -21.53 79.22 -1.91
N ALA A 312 -20.93 78.84 -0.77
CA ALA A 312 -20.66 79.75 0.34
C ALA A 312 -19.63 79.12 1.31
N SER A 313 -18.70 79.96 1.71
CA SER A 313 -17.60 79.79 2.65
C SER A 313 -18.05 79.75 4.11
N ASP A 314 -17.16 79.21 4.95
CA ASP A 314 -16.61 79.82 6.17
C ASP A 314 -16.57 78.89 7.38
N GLY A 315 -15.46 78.97 8.13
CA GLY A 315 -15.53 78.78 9.58
C GLY A 315 -14.45 77.91 10.24
N TYR A 316 -13.27 78.50 10.43
CA TYR A 316 -12.43 78.49 11.64
C TYR A 316 -12.02 77.18 12.37
N ALA A 317 -10.69 76.96 12.33
CA ALA A 317 -9.76 76.86 13.46
C ALA A 317 -10.11 75.97 14.67
N ARG A 318 -9.36 74.89 14.88
CA ARG A 318 -8.03 74.82 15.54
C ARG A 318 -7.45 73.42 15.35
#